data_AF-A0A7S2UG64-F1
#
_entry.id   AF-A0A7S2UG64-F1
#
_cell.length_a   1.000
_cell.length_b   1.000
_cell.length_c   1.000
_cell.angle_alpha   90.00
_cell.angle_beta   90.00
_cell.angle_gamma   90.00
#
_symmetry.space_group_name_H-M   'P 1'
#
loop_
_entity.id
_entity.type
_entity.pdbx_description
1 polymer ?
#
loop_
_entity_poly.entity_id
_entity_poly.type
_entity_poly.pdbx_seq_one_letter_code
_entity_poly.pdbx_strand_id
1 'polypeptide(L)'
;GRQIEVSSGQSKHNSLTVGIEGGSIPFHCNDAGKVRFRLKEFGWEWSGPFALNKKRREVCLRLRNKLTSMTMIAVVEFHISTQAPGCLLVFKEARPPPFRLENHSLTPLQFGQSMGLRGASAEFGSRLGKREGLLDTTLLPYHNADYAWDYPDSRSRSILIEIPGFSIYSDSLNEDDGPFLGRFDLDRIAPGTDLKLSNSHFIGRVVADGPTRVLRISDASLPQLVEDQRGSSIFTNMESSFQVPHVIEIKLREGIGISIVDWTPQELLYVLAEDISAERRVEHGRENVSLSIGCISADNQLWVTPYPVLMKIGRRLQNSQRDSALVGKRRKRRHNAMNMSLSRDLDSGGNDGLALIHDFDISMDPLNLKVDAELFEFLWKMEDDSGDP
;
A
#
# COMPACT_ATOMS: atom_id res chain seq x y z
N GLY A 1 28.41 9.66 -0.20
CA GLY A 1 29.27 8.47 -0.31
C GLY A 1 28.97 7.61 -1.53
N ARG A 2 28.46 8.17 -2.64
CA ARG A 2 28.20 7.45 -3.90
C ARG A 2 28.73 8.27 -5.06
N GLN A 3 29.10 7.61 -6.16
CA GLN A 3 29.56 8.32 -7.37
C GLN A 3 28.34 8.86 -8.13
N ILE A 4 28.40 10.13 -8.52
CA ILE A 4 27.35 10.78 -9.32
C ILE A 4 27.89 11.24 -10.65
N GLU A 5 27.04 11.24 -11.67
CA GLU A 5 27.31 11.88 -12.95
C GLU A 5 26.45 13.13 -13.08
N VAL A 6 27.05 14.25 -13.47
CA VAL A 6 26.40 15.55 -13.63
C VAL A 6 26.53 16.02 -15.07
N SER A 7 25.47 16.59 -15.65
CA SER A 7 25.45 17.04 -17.05
C SER A 7 24.62 18.32 -17.21
N SER A 8 25.07 19.25 -18.07
CA SER A 8 24.34 20.47 -18.42
C SER A 8 23.87 20.39 -19.87
N GLY A 9 22.57 20.16 -20.07
CA GLY A 9 21.95 20.09 -21.39
C GLY A 9 22.00 18.72 -22.09
N GLN A 10 21.37 18.65 -23.27
CA GLN A 10 21.03 17.39 -23.96
C GLN A 10 22.21 16.63 -24.58
N SER A 11 23.43 17.18 -24.56
CA SER A 11 24.63 16.48 -25.04
C SER A 11 24.99 15.35 -24.07
N LYS A 12 24.77 14.10 -24.49
CA LYS A 12 25.23 12.89 -23.77
C LYS A 12 26.76 12.81 -23.62
N HIS A 13 27.52 13.67 -24.31
CA HIS A 13 28.98 13.55 -24.42
C HIS A 13 29.78 14.34 -23.38
N ASN A 14 29.17 15.25 -22.60
CA ASN A 14 29.86 16.04 -21.57
C ASN A 14 29.25 15.81 -20.17
N SER A 15 29.33 14.57 -19.67
CA SER A 15 28.98 14.27 -18.27
C SER A 15 30.23 14.26 -17.40
N LEU A 16 30.16 14.89 -16.24
CA LEU A 16 31.21 14.95 -15.24
C LEU A 16 30.93 13.91 -14.16
N THR A 17 31.88 13.02 -13.88
CA THR A 17 31.77 12.10 -12.74
C THR A 17 32.35 12.76 -11.50
N VAL A 18 31.56 12.83 -10.43
CA VAL A 18 32.01 13.24 -9.10
C VAL A 18 32.21 11.99 -8.25
N GLY A 19 33.45 11.81 -7.80
CA GLY A 19 33.87 10.67 -6.99
C GLY A 19 33.41 10.74 -5.53
N ILE A 20 33.59 9.64 -4.81
CA ILE A 20 33.22 9.50 -3.39
C ILE A 20 34.09 10.37 -2.48
N GLU A 21 35.29 10.73 -2.93
CA GLU A 21 36.31 11.48 -2.16
C GLU A 21 36.00 12.98 -1.96
N GLY A 22 34.82 13.46 -2.39
CA GLY A 22 34.27 14.75 -1.93
C GLY A 22 34.99 16.01 -2.43
N GLY A 23 35.71 15.94 -3.56
CA GLY A 23 36.41 17.09 -4.13
C GLY A 23 35.49 18.10 -4.85
N SER A 24 35.84 19.38 -4.79
CA SER A 24 35.23 20.42 -5.64
C SER A 24 35.76 20.29 -7.06
N ILE A 25 34.90 19.99 -8.03
CA ILE A 25 35.28 19.81 -9.43
C ILE A 25 34.70 20.96 -10.26
N PRO A 26 35.51 21.69 -11.04
CA PRO A 26 35.01 22.76 -11.88
C PRO A 26 34.10 22.18 -12.97
N PHE A 27 32.93 22.80 -13.13
CA PHE A 27 31.92 22.39 -14.09
C PHE A 27 31.35 23.61 -14.82
N HIS A 28 31.41 23.59 -16.16
CA HIS A 28 30.86 24.65 -16.98
C HIS A 28 29.39 24.35 -17.32
N CYS A 29 28.47 25.12 -16.76
CA CYS A 29 27.06 25.05 -17.16
C CYS A 29 26.85 25.78 -18.49
N ASN A 30 26.05 25.21 -19.38
CA ASN A 30 25.60 25.91 -20.59
C ASN A 30 24.75 27.16 -20.26
N ASP A 31 24.58 28.05 -21.23
CA ASP A 31 23.82 29.31 -21.10
C ASP A 31 22.35 29.09 -20.67
N ALA A 32 21.81 27.89 -20.89
CA ALA A 32 20.47 27.51 -20.45
C ALA A 32 20.37 27.34 -18.92
N GLY A 33 21.49 27.24 -18.20
CA GLY A 33 21.55 27.19 -16.73
C GLY A 33 20.89 25.97 -16.09
N LYS A 34 20.63 24.91 -16.88
CA LYS A 34 19.97 23.68 -16.41
C LYS A 34 20.95 22.53 -16.26
N VAL A 35 20.85 21.87 -15.11
CA VAL A 35 21.68 20.73 -14.74
C VAL A 35 20.77 19.53 -14.47
N ARG A 36 21.30 18.34 -14.74
CA ARG A 36 20.73 17.06 -14.32
C ARG A 36 21.84 16.18 -13.76
N PHE A 37 21.47 15.22 -12.93
CA PHE A 37 22.44 14.26 -12.41
C PHE A 37 21.83 12.87 -12.28
N ARG A 38 22.68 11.87 -12.09
CA ARG A 38 22.28 10.51 -11.71
C ARG A 38 23.34 9.89 -10.82
N LEU A 39 22.96 8.83 -10.13
CA LEU A 39 23.92 7.91 -9.55
C LEU A 39 24.62 7.13 -10.68
N LYS A 40 25.93 6.92 -10.55
CA LYS A 40 26.72 6.19 -11.55
C LYS A 40 26.44 4.68 -11.52
N GLU A 41 25.88 4.19 -10.42
CA GLU A 41 25.50 2.78 -10.29
C GLU A 41 24.53 2.35 -11.41
N PHE A 42 24.61 1.07 -11.79
CA PHE A 42 23.83 0.55 -12.91
C PHE A 42 22.32 0.62 -12.64
N GLY A 43 21.56 0.99 -13.67
CA GLY A 43 20.09 1.09 -13.63
C GLY A 43 19.53 2.45 -13.20
N TRP A 44 20.33 3.35 -12.62
CA TRP A 44 19.84 4.69 -12.25
C TRP A 44 19.65 5.63 -13.45
N GLU A 45 18.48 6.26 -13.46
CA GLU A 45 18.09 7.22 -14.48
C GLU A 45 18.64 8.63 -14.22
N TRP A 46 18.73 9.41 -15.30
CA TRP A 46 18.95 10.85 -15.19
C TRP A 46 17.76 11.51 -14.50
N SER A 47 18.06 12.39 -13.55
CA SER A 47 17.08 13.29 -12.96
C SER A 47 16.45 14.18 -14.03
N GLY A 48 15.25 14.70 -13.76
CA GLY A 48 14.72 15.82 -14.52
C GLY A 48 15.67 17.03 -14.45
N PRO A 49 15.72 17.86 -15.51
CA PRO A 49 16.57 19.04 -15.52
C PRO A 49 16.02 20.12 -14.58
N PHE A 50 16.90 20.74 -13.79
CA PHE A 50 16.58 21.85 -12.91
C PHE A 50 17.53 23.04 -13.16
N ALA A 51 17.00 24.24 -13.05
CA ALA A 51 17.70 25.49 -13.27
C ALA A 51 18.38 25.97 -11.98
N LEU A 52 19.63 26.41 -12.13
CA LEU A 52 20.37 27.06 -11.05
C LEU A 52 19.80 28.47 -10.86
N ASN A 53 19.17 28.73 -9.72
CA ASN A 53 18.49 29.99 -9.45
C ASN A 53 18.97 30.61 -8.13
N LYS A 54 19.43 31.87 -8.16
CA LYS A 54 19.90 32.62 -6.98
C LYS A 54 18.86 32.72 -5.85
N LYS A 55 17.57 32.69 -6.18
CA LYS A 55 16.47 32.76 -5.19
C LYS A 55 16.15 31.41 -4.56
N ARG A 56 16.51 30.30 -5.21
CA ARG A 56 16.24 28.94 -4.74
C ARG A 56 17.50 28.40 -4.09
N ARG A 57 17.43 28.05 -2.81
CA ARG A 57 18.59 27.50 -2.08
C ARG A 57 18.75 26.00 -2.23
N GLU A 58 17.67 25.29 -2.56
CA GLU A 58 17.70 23.84 -2.71
C GLU A 58 16.62 23.31 -3.65
N VAL A 59 16.83 22.11 -4.18
CA VAL A 59 15.83 21.34 -4.92
C VAL A 59 15.83 19.89 -4.47
N CYS A 60 14.65 19.37 -4.12
CA CYS A 60 14.45 17.96 -3.85
C CYS A 60 13.97 17.26 -5.12
N LEU A 61 14.59 16.13 -5.43
CA LEU A 61 14.40 15.34 -6.63
C LEU A 61 14.19 13.88 -6.27
N ARG A 62 13.23 13.23 -6.94
CA ARG A 62 13.12 11.77 -6.91
C ARG A 62 13.97 11.17 -8.04
N LEU A 63 14.87 10.26 -7.67
CA LEU A 63 15.70 9.47 -8.56
C LEU A 63 15.13 8.06 -8.63
N ARG A 64 15.31 7.40 -9.77
CA ARG A 64 14.74 6.08 -10.04
C ARG A 64 15.77 5.13 -10.61
N ASN A 65 15.69 3.88 -10.20
CA ASN A 65 16.41 2.78 -10.79
C ASN A 65 15.46 1.96 -11.67
N LYS A 66 15.69 1.94 -12.98
CA LYS A 66 14.85 1.21 -13.95
C LYS A 66 14.89 -0.30 -13.83
N LEU A 67 15.97 -0.83 -13.28
CA LEU A 67 16.20 -2.28 -13.23
C LEU A 67 15.67 -2.89 -11.94
N THR A 68 15.79 -2.16 -10.83
CA THR A 68 15.37 -2.63 -9.50
C THR A 68 14.05 -2.01 -9.04
N SER A 69 13.47 -1.07 -9.81
CA SER A 69 12.30 -0.27 -9.41
C SER A 69 12.47 0.50 -8.11
N MET A 70 13.71 0.67 -7.64
CA MET A 70 14.03 1.44 -6.43
C MET A 70 13.95 2.94 -6.69
N THR A 71 13.54 3.69 -5.69
CA THR A 71 13.56 5.15 -5.69
C THR A 71 14.47 5.67 -4.58
N MET A 72 15.01 6.86 -4.79
CA MET A 72 15.75 7.63 -3.78
C MET A 72 15.33 9.08 -3.93
N ILE A 73 15.30 9.84 -2.83
CA ILE A 73 15.15 11.29 -2.94
C ILE A 73 16.44 11.99 -2.49
N ALA A 74 16.86 12.92 -3.34
CA ALA A 74 18.09 13.67 -3.19
C ALA A 74 17.78 15.16 -3.13
N VAL A 75 18.47 15.88 -2.26
CA VAL A 75 18.48 17.34 -2.19
C VAL A 75 19.75 17.84 -2.87
N VAL A 76 19.59 18.83 -3.74
CA VAL A 76 20.71 19.59 -4.31
C VAL A 76 20.65 21.00 -3.73
N GLU A 77 21.62 21.34 -2.89
CA GLU A 77 21.77 22.69 -2.33
C GLU A 77 22.63 23.57 -3.25
N PHE A 78 22.23 24.84 -3.36
CA PHE A 78 22.81 25.84 -4.24
C PHE A 78 23.51 26.93 -3.41
N HIS A 79 24.82 27.02 -3.57
CA HIS A 79 25.61 28.12 -3.02
C HIS A 79 26.14 28.97 -4.18
N ILE A 80 25.31 29.90 -4.66
CA ILE A 80 25.67 30.84 -5.73
C ILE A 80 26.22 32.11 -5.11
N SER A 81 27.50 32.39 -5.35
CA SER A 81 28.13 33.65 -4.91
C SER A 81 27.72 34.82 -5.79
N THR A 82 27.50 35.99 -5.20
CA THR A 82 27.30 37.25 -5.94
C THR A 82 28.60 37.95 -6.31
N GLN A 83 29.70 37.60 -5.64
CA GLN A 83 31.00 38.26 -5.76
C GLN A 83 31.99 37.52 -6.66
N ALA A 84 31.75 36.23 -6.93
CA ALA A 84 32.60 35.41 -7.78
C ALA A 84 31.77 34.65 -8.84
N PRO A 85 32.30 34.45 -10.06
CA PRO A 85 31.66 33.62 -11.08
C PRO A 85 31.83 32.13 -10.72
N GLY A 86 30.95 31.64 -9.83
CA GLY A 86 30.99 30.25 -9.38
C GLY A 86 29.73 29.86 -8.61
N CYS A 87 29.34 28.59 -8.75
CA CYS A 87 28.26 27.97 -8.00
C CYS A 87 28.78 26.67 -7.39
N LEU A 88 28.58 26.49 -6.09
CA LEU A 88 28.82 25.22 -5.42
C LEU A 88 27.49 24.45 -5.30
N LEU A 89 27.50 23.21 -5.79
CA LEU A 89 26.39 22.26 -5.71
C LEU A 89 26.73 21.20 -4.68
N VAL A 90 25.85 21.02 -3.69
CA VAL A 90 26.01 19.97 -2.66
C VAL A 90 24.86 18.98 -2.80
N PHE A 91 25.19 17.71 -3.05
CA PHE A 91 24.22 16.63 -3.21
C PHE A 91 24.12 15.86 -1.91
N LYS A 92 22.89 15.75 -1.38
CA LYS A 92 22.59 15.03 -0.14
C LYS A 92 21.39 14.10 -0.36
N GLU A 93 21.32 13.03 0.40
CA GLU A 93 20.08 12.25 0.48
C GLU A 93 19.09 13.00 1.37
N ALA A 94 17.83 13.13 0.94
CA ALA A 94 16.81 13.80 1.75
C ALA A 94 16.18 12.81 2.72
N ARG A 95 16.42 13.02 4.02
CA ARG A 95 15.70 12.35 5.10
C ARG A 95 15.42 13.37 6.19
N PRO A 96 14.15 13.65 6.52
CA PRO A 96 12.91 13.07 5.98
C PRO A 96 12.54 13.61 4.56
N PRO A 97 11.64 12.96 3.81
CA PRO A 97 11.23 13.38 2.47
C PRO A 97 10.34 14.64 2.52
N PRO A 98 10.25 15.44 1.43
CA PRO A 98 9.37 16.60 1.40
C PRO A 98 7.88 16.23 1.37
N PHE A 99 7.56 15.11 0.69
CA PHE A 99 6.21 14.57 0.61
C PHE A 99 6.22 13.07 0.88
N ARG A 100 5.10 12.55 1.38
CA ARG A 100 4.84 11.11 1.48
C ARG A 100 3.41 10.84 1.06
N LEU A 101 3.18 9.80 0.26
CA LEU A 101 1.84 9.32 -0.04
C LEU A 101 1.53 8.14 0.86
N GLU A 102 0.35 8.14 1.46
CA GLU A 102 -0.15 7.06 2.32
C GLU A 102 -1.46 6.52 1.75
N ASN A 103 -1.48 5.23 1.48
CA ASN A 103 -2.69 4.53 1.08
C ASN A 103 -3.30 3.83 2.29
N HIS A 104 -4.35 4.38 2.86
CA HIS A 104 -5.15 3.79 3.94
C HIS A 104 -6.45 3.16 3.40
N SER A 105 -6.53 2.93 2.09
CA SER A 105 -7.65 2.26 1.46
C SER A 105 -7.35 0.78 1.22
N LEU A 106 -8.41 0.01 0.98
CA LEU A 106 -8.34 -1.42 0.62
C LEU A 106 -7.94 -1.66 -0.85
N THR A 107 -7.81 -0.60 -1.65
CA THR A 107 -7.48 -0.72 -3.08
C THR A 107 -6.08 -0.20 -3.37
N PRO A 108 -5.33 -0.81 -4.31
CA PRO A 108 -4.05 -0.26 -4.74
C PRO A 108 -4.27 1.08 -5.44
N LEU A 109 -3.34 2.02 -5.26
CA LEU A 109 -3.33 3.29 -5.95
C LEU A 109 -2.17 3.32 -6.95
N GLN A 110 -2.34 4.01 -8.05
CA GLN A 110 -1.27 4.34 -8.98
C GLN A 110 -1.08 5.84 -9.02
N PHE A 111 0.16 6.29 -9.02
CA PHE A 111 0.46 7.70 -9.09
C PHE A 111 1.69 8.01 -9.93
N GLY A 112 1.79 9.26 -10.36
CA GLY A 112 2.96 9.78 -11.04
C GLY A 112 2.86 11.28 -11.30
N GLN A 113 3.99 11.87 -11.73
CA GLN A 113 4.04 13.31 -11.99
C GLN A 113 3.35 13.63 -13.32
N SER A 114 2.40 14.55 -13.30
CA SER A 114 1.74 15.06 -14.50
C SER A 114 2.73 15.80 -15.39
N MET A 115 3.05 15.22 -16.55
CA MET A 115 3.82 15.86 -17.60
C MET A 115 2.82 16.36 -18.64
N GLY A 116 2.51 17.66 -18.62
CA GLY A 116 1.51 18.26 -19.52
C GLY A 116 1.74 17.86 -20.99
N LEU A 117 0.67 17.88 -21.81
CA LEU A 117 0.59 17.34 -23.18
C LEU A 117 1.78 17.66 -24.12
N ARG A 118 2.48 18.78 -23.92
CA ARG A 118 3.68 19.19 -24.69
C ARG A 118 5.01 18.59 -24.21
N GLY A 119 5.10 18.15 -22.95
CA GLY A 119 6.31 17.55 -22.36
C GLY A 119 6.47 16.09 -22.74
N ALA A 120 5.36 15.34 -22.77
CA ALA A 120 5.36 13.92 -23.15
C ALA A 120 5.87 13.69 -24.59
N SER A 121 5.55 14.58 -25.54
CA SER A 121 5.97 14.42 -26.94
C SER A 121 7.45 14.69 -27.19
N ALA A 122 8.14 15.40 -26.29
CA ALA A 122 9.55 15.75 -26.46
C ALA A 122 10.50 14.66 -25.91
N GLU A 123 10.04 13.83 -24.96
CA GLU A 123 10.86 12.78 -24.35
C GLU A 123 10.39 11.35 -24.71
N PHE A 124 9.09 11.15 -24.98
CA PHE A 124 8.55 9.86 -25.40
C PHE A 124 8.12 9.91 -26.87
N GLY A 125 9.02 9.49 -27.75
CA GLY A 125 8.72 9.34 -29.17
C GLY A 125 7.59 8.32 -29.40
N SER A 126 6.57 8.73 -30.15
CA SER A 126 5.66 7.88 -30.92
C SER A 126 4.69 6.89 -30.20
N ARG A 127 3.41 7.30 -30.20
CA ARG A 127 2.20 6.56 -30.65
C ARG A 127 1.70 5.28 -29.96
N LEU A 128 2.31 4.75 -28.91
CA LEU A 128 1.69 3.72 -28.07
C LEU A 128 1.94 4.04 -26.58
N GLY A 129 0.89 4.25 -25.79
CA GLY A 129 1.00 4.40 -24.33
C GLY A 129 1.16 5.83 -23.78
N LYS A 130 0.21 6.75 -24.08
CA LYS A 130 0.15 8.08 -23.43
C LYS A 130 -0.07 8.04 -21.91
N ARG A 131 -0.55 6.90 -21.37
CA ARG A 131 -0.93 6.71 -19.95
C ARG A 131 0.16 6.04 -19.10
N GLU A 132 0.87 5.05 -19.63
CA GLU A 132 1.86 4.27 -18.87
C GLU A 132 3.06 5.08 -18.38
N GLY A 133 3.40 6.20 -19.04
CA GLY A 133 4.47 7.09 -18.57
C GLY A 133 4.05 8.10 -17.50
N LEU A 134 2.75 8.23 -17.21
CA LEU A 134 2.20 9.26 -16.32
C LEU A 134 1.91 8.73 -14.91
N LEU A 135 1.68 7.42 -14.80
CA LEU A 135 1.36 6.68 -13.59
C LEU A 135 2.30 5.49 -13.49
N ASP A 136 3.41 5.70 -12.81
CA ASP A 136 4.57 4.81 -12.85
C ASP A 136 4.87 4.16 -11.51
N THR A 137 4.18 4.58 -10.46
CA THR A 137 4.38 4.07 -9.11
C THR A 137 3.06 3.49 -8.61
N THR A 138 3.08 2.19 -8.25
CA THR A 138 1.96 1.52 -7.59
C THR A 138 2.17 1.57 -6.07
N LEU A 139 1.15 2.03 -5.35
CA LEU A 139 1.09 2.07 -3.90
C LEU A 139 0.06 1.06 -3.39
N LEU A 140 0.55 0.00 -2.76
CA LEU A 140 -0.31 -1.07 -2.25
C LEU A 140 -1.20 -0.58 -1.09
N PRO A 141 -2.31 -1.29 -0.80
CA PRO A 141 -3.13 -1.04 0.39
C PRO A 141 -2.28 -0.99 1.66
N TYR A 142 -2.54 -0.01 2.53
CA TYR A 142 -1.84 0.22 3.81
C TYR A 142 -0.32 0.41 3.70
N HIS A 143 0.17 0.80 2.52
CA HIS A 143 1.57 1.16 2.32
C HIS A 143 1.75 2.66 2.15
N ASN A 144 2.98 3.12 2.34
CA ASN A 144 3.40 4.48 2.08
C ASN A 144 4.51 4.54 1.02
N ALA A 145 4.65 5.71 0.39
CA ALA A 145 5.71 5.98 -0.57
C ALA A 145 6.24 7.41 -0.38
N ASP A 146 7.53 7.52 -0.09
CA ASP A 146 8.23 8.79 -0.05
C ASP A 146 8.27 9.41 -1.46
N TYR A 147 8.01 10.71 -1.53
CA TYR A 147 7.83 11.41 -2.81
C TYR A 147 8.55 12.75 -2.87
N ALA A 148 9.12 13.01 -4.05
CA ALA A 148 9.62 14.29 -4.51
C ALA A 148 9.38 14.37 -6.03
N TRP A 149 9.50 15.56 -6.60
CA TRP A 149 9.30 15.75 -8.03
C TRP A 149 10.45 15.11 -8.84
N ASP A 150 10.13 14.33 -9.87
CA ASP A 150 11.13 13.83 -10.82
C ASP A 150 11.63 14.98 -11.72
N TYR A 151 10.70 15.87 -12.10
CA TYR A 151 10.94 17.08 -12.89
C TYR A 151 10.51 18.33 -12.10
N PRO A 152 11.37 18.88 -11.22
CA PRO A 152 11.02 19.94 -10.28
C PRO A 152 10.83 21.30 -10.95
N ASP A 153 11.25 21.46 -12.21
CA ASP A 153 11.06 22.70 -12.98
C ASP A 153 10.02 22.55 -14.10
N SER A 154 9.22 21.48 -14.04
CA SER A 154 8.05 21.32 -14.90
C SER A 154 7.08 22.48 -14.71
N ARG A 155 6.50 22.96 -15.81
CA ARG A 155 5.57 24.11 -15.83
C ARG A 155 4.29 23.87 -15.01
N SER A 156 3.88 22.62 -14.89
CA SER A 156 2.77 22.20 -14.04
C SER A 156 3.26 21.04 -13.19
N ARG A 157 3.52 21.31 -11.91
CA ARG A 157 3.88 20.29 -10.93
C ARG A 157 2.61 19.84 -10.24
N SER A 158 2.08 18.73 -10.73
CA SER A 158 0.93 18.10 -10.11
C SER A 158 1.12 16.61 -10.13
N ILE A 159 0.79 15.94 -9.04
CA ILE A 159 0.69 14.49 -8.98
C ILE A 159 -0.68 14.07 -9.49
N LEU A 160 -0.71 13.01 -10.29
CA LEU A 160 -1.93 12.33 -10.70
C LEU A 160 -2.04 11.05 -9.91
N ILE A 161 -3.24 10.74 -9.46
CA ILE A 161 -3.55 9.53 -8.72
C ILE A 161 -4.73 8.85 -9.40
N GLU A 162 -4.63 7.55 -9.65
CA GLU A 162 -5.64 6.70 -10.27
C GLU A 162 -5.78 5.42 -9.46
N ILE A 163 -6.94 4.78 -9.54
CA ILE A 163 -7.13 3.42 -9.03
C ILE A 163 -7.07 2.48 -10.24
N PRO A 164 -6.16 1.49 -10.26
CA PRO A 164 -6.03 0.55 -11.36
C PRO A 164 -7.38 -0.13 -11.67
N GLY A 165 -7.82 -0.09 -12.93
CA GLY A 165 -9.07 -0.71 -13.37
C GLY A 165 -10.34 0.10 -13.07
N PHE A 166 -10.24 1.28 -12.45
CA PHE A 166 -11.40 2.08 -12.06
C PHE A 166 -11.96 2.97 -13.19
N SER A 167 -11.26 3.08 -14.33
CA SER A 167 -11.73 3.87 -15.48
C SER A 167 -13.02 3.34 -16.15
N ILE A 168 -13.62 2.28 -15.62
CA ILE A 168 -14.87 1.66 -16.10
C ILE A 168 -16.09 2.20 -15.33
N TYR A 169 -15.90 2.79 -14.14
CA TYR A 169 -17.00 3.22 -13.24
C TYR A 169 -17.06 4.73 -12.99
N SER A 170 -16.21 5.55 -13.62
CA SER A 170 -16.29 7.00 -13.48
C SER A 170 -17.48 7.56 -14.26
N ASP A 171 -18.57 7.85 -13.55
CA ASP A 171 -19.78 8.52 -14.07
C ASP A 171 -19.57 10.05 -14.26
N SER A 172 -18.31 10.52 -14.26
CA SER A 172 -18.00 11.93 -14.44
C SER A 172 -18.14 12.32 -15.92
N LEU A 173 -19.27 12.96 -16.23
CA LEU A 173 -19.64 13.58 -17.52
C LEU A 173 -18.70 14.71 -18.01
N ASN A 174 -17.52 14.88 -17.43
CA ASN A 174 -16.55 15.89 -17.87
C ASN A 174 -15.41 15.21 -18.61
N GLU A 175 -15.41 15.33 -19.95
CA GLU A 175 -14.37 14.79 -20.85
C GLU A 175 -12.93 15.28 -20.52
N ASP A 176 -12.80 16.35 -19.70
CA ASP A 176 -11.53 16.96 -19.33
C ASP A 176 -10.83 16.37 -18.08
N ASP A 177 -11.55 15.73 -17.15
CA ASP A 177 -10.97 15.29 -15.86
C ASP A 177 -10.31 13.89 -15.91
N GLY A 178 -10.57 13.13 -16.98
CA GLY A 178 -9.99 11.81 -17.16
C GLY A 178 -10.33 10.80 -16.03
N PRO A 179 -9.75 9.60 -16.09
CA PRO A 179 -9.99 8.48 -15.17
C PRO A 179 -9.31 8.64 -13.80
N PHE A 180 -8.92 9.86 -13.43
CA PHE A 180 -8.06 10.08 -12.26
C PHE A 180 -8.90 10.25 -11.01
N LEU A 181 -8.43 9.69 -9.89
CA LEU A 181 -8.97 9.95 -8.56
C LEU A 181 -8.78 11.43 -8.18
N GLY A 182 -7.68 12.03 -8.64
CA GLY A 182 -7.46 13.46 -8.53
C GLY A 182 -6.11 13.92 -9.08
N ARG A 183 -6.00 15.24 -9.26
CA ARG A 183 -4.78 15.93 -9.67
C ARG A 183 -4.43 17.00 -8.65
N PHE A 184 -3.26 16.88 -8.03
CA PHE A 184 -2.90 17.71 -6.88
C PHE A 184 -1.55 18.41 -7.07
N ASP A 185 -1.51 19.74 -6.92
CA ASP A 185 -0.25 20.50 -6.81
C ASP A 185 0.21 20.48 -5.35
N LEU A 186 1.07 19.50 -5.02
CA LEU A 186 1.53 19.28 -3.63
C LEU A 186 2.27 20.49 -3.04
N ASP A 187 2.85 21.35 -3.88
CA ASP A 187 3.54 22.54 -3.37
C ASP A 187 2.55 23.56 -2.78
N ARG A 188 1.32 23.61 -3.31
CA ARG A 188 0.27 24.58 -2.97
C ARG A 188 -0.69 24.11 -1.89
N ILE A 189 -0.67 22.82 -1.54
CA ILE A 189 -1.60 22.26 -0.56
C ILE A 189 -0.96 22.31 0.83
N ALA A 190 -1.70 22.84 1.79
CA ALA A 190 -1.28 22.94 3.18
C ALA A 190 -1.73 21.72 3.99
N PRO A 191 -0.99 21.31 5.04
CA PRO A 191 -1.50 20.36 6.03
C PRO A 191 -2.85 20.83 6.62
N GLY A 192 -3.74 19.87 6.89
CA GLY A 192 -5.12 20.11 7.31
C GLY A 192 -6.11 20.31 6.15
N THR A 193 -5.64 20.30 4.89
CA THR A 193 -6.53 20.42 3.72
C THR A 193 -7.17 19.08 3.41
N ASP A 194 -8.50 19.05 3.37
CA ASP A 194 -9.25 17.93 2.77
C ASP A 194 -9.25 18.08 1.24
N LEU A 195 -8.89 17.00 0.54
CA LEU A 195 -8.78 16.95 -0.90
C LEU A 195 -10.11 16.59 -1.54
N LYS A 196 -10.49 17.34 -2.56
CA LYS A 196 -11.60 16.96 -3.44
C LYS A 196 -11.14 15.85 -4.38
N LEU A 197 -11.55 14.62 -4.10
CA LEU A 197 -11.38 13.48 -5.00
C LEU A 197 -12.58 13.39 -5.95
N SER A 198 -12.39 12.78 -7.11
CA SER A 198 -13.45 12.56 -8.10
C SER A 198 -14.48 11.52 -7.64
N ASN A 199 -14.10 10.65 -6.70
CA ASN A 199 -14.93 9.58 -6.17
C ASN A 199 -15.19 9.76 -4.66
N SER A 200 -16.48 9.73 -4.28
CA SER A 200 -16.94 9.86 -2.89
C SER A 200 -16.64 8.65 -2.00
N HIS A 201 -16.25 7.51 -2.57
CA HIS A 201 -15.80 6.34 -1.82
C HIS A 201 -14.44 6.53 -1.16
N PHE A 202 -13.70 7.56 -1.54
CA PHE A 202 -12.40 7.87 -0.98
C PHE A 202 -12.40 9.25 -0.34
N ILE A 203 -11.62 9.39 0.73
CA ILE A 203 -11.34 10.65 1.40
C ILE A 203 -9.85 10.89 1.24
N GLY A 204 -9.50 12.07 0.73
CA GLY A 204 -8.12 12.51 0.64
C GLY A 204 -7.88 13.62 1.66
N ARG A 205 -6.76 13.58 2.39
CA ARG A 205 -6.36 14.63 3.34
C ARG A 205 -4.87 14.85 3.27
N VAL A 206 -4.44 16.09 3.51
CA VAL A 206 -3.03 16.40 3.77
C VAL A 206 -2.78 16.53 5.26
N VAL A 207 -1.83 15.78 5.79
CA VAL A 207 -1.40 15.79 7.19
C VAL A 207 0.08 16.19 7.26
N ALA A 208 0.52 16.79 8.37
CA ALA A 208 1.94 17.03 8.62
C ALA A 208 2.52 15.89 9.45
N ASP A 209 3.64 15.33 9.02
CA ASP A 209 4.49 14.44 9.81
C ASP A 209 5.88 15.09 9.93
N GLY A 210 6.04 15.89 10.99
CA GLY A 210 7.21 16.77 11.14
C GLY A 210 7.35 17.72 9.93
N PRO A 211 8.51 17.72 9.22
CA PRO A 211 8.69 18.54 8.02
C PRO A 211 8.13 17.88 6.74
N THR A 212 7.61 16.66 6.80
CA THR A 212 7.04 15.94 5.67
C THR A 212 5.55 16.26 5.51
N ARG A 213 5.13 16.61 4.29
CA ARG A 213 3.70 16.73 3.94
C ARG A 213 3.17 15.38 3.47
N VAL A 214 2.25 14.82 4.23
CA VAL A 214 1.68 13.50 3.99
C VAL A 214 0.35 13.63 3.28
N LEU A 215 0.25 13.02 2.10
CA LEU A 215 -0.98 12.89 1.33
C LEU A 215 -1.62 11.54 1.67
N ARG A 216 -2.69 11.54 2.47
CA ARG A 216 -3.37 10.33 2.90
C ARG A 216 -4.66 10.13 2.11
N ILE A 217 -4.85 8.95 1.55
CA ILE A 217 -6.08 8.53 0.88
C ILE A 217 -6.65 7.33 1.64
N SER A 218 -7.90 7.43 2.08
CA SER A 218 -8.59 6.39 2.86
C SER A 218 -9.98 6.10 2.28
N ASP A 219 -10.54 4.93 2.58
CA ASP A 219 -11.93 4.64 2.24
C ASP A 219 -12.90 5.46 3.11
N ALA A 220 -13.92 6.05 2.49
CA ALA A 220 -14.95 6.83 3.19
C ALA A 220 -15.85 5.98 4.09
N SER A 221 -15.96 4.68 3.80
CA SER A 221 -16.78 3.71 4.53
C SER A 221 -16.08 3.09 5.73
N LEU A 222 -14.75 3.28 5.87
CA LEU A 222 -14.00 2.75 7.01
C LEU A 222 -14.01 3.77 8.16
N PRO A 223 -14.31 3.35 9.40
CA PRO A 223 -14.13 4.20 10.56
C PRO A 223 -12.68 4.68 10.61
N GLN A 224 -12.48 5.99 10.61
CA GLN A 224 -11.16 6.58 10.79
C GLN A 224 -10.67 6.15 12.18
N LEU A 225 -9.68 5.26 12.25
CA LEU A 225 -8.92 5.04 13.48
C LEU A 225 -8.16 6.35 13.73
N VAL A 226 -8.75 7.19 14.57
CA VAL A 226 -8.19 8.48 14.97
C VAL A 226 -6.99 8.20 15.85
N GLU A 227 -5.79 8.23 15.26
CA GLU A 227 -4.57 8.55 16.01
C GLU A 227 -4.64 10.05 16.34
N ASP A 228 -5.06 10.29 17.57
CA ASP A 228 -5.23 11.60 18.18
C ASP A 228 -3.90 12.35 18.23
N GLN A 229 -3.81 13.55 17.65
CA GLN A 229 -3.04 14.67 18.23
C GLN A 229 -3.71 16.02 17.90
N ARG A 230 -4.41 16.53 18.92
CA ARG A 230 -4.62 17.95 19.26
C ARG A 230 -5.34 18.83 18.22
N GLY A 231 -6.65 18.92 18.40
CA GLY A 231 -7.33 20.21 18.44
C GLY A 231 -7.73 20.83 17.11
N SER A 232 -8.83 20.35 16.53
CA SER A 232 -9.84 21.24 15.92
C SER A 232 -11.20 20.57 15.94
N SER A 233 -12.01 21.02 16.90
CA SER A 233 -13.46 20.88 16.89
C SER A 233 -14.04 21.60 15.68
N ILE A 234 -14.18 20.91 14.54
CA ILE A 234 -15.01 21.38 13.42
C ILE A 234 -15.66 20.17 12.73
N PHE A 235 -16.48 19.40 13.45
CA PHE A 235 -17.56 18.61 12.83
C PHE A 235 -18.73 18.50 13.81
N THR A 236 -19.21 19.64 14.30
CA THR A 236 -20.61 19.73 14.74
C THR A 236 -21.47 19.98 13.51
N ASN A 237 -22.48 19.13 13.37
CA ASN A 237 -23.64 19.24 12.48
C ASN A 237 -23.40 18.84 11.02
N MET A 238 -23.31 17.54 10.79
CA MET A 238 -24.08 16.93 9.70
C MET A 238 -24.83 15.72 10.25
N GLU A 239 -25.90 16.02 11.01
CA GLU A 239 -27.06 15.14 11.07
C GLU A 239 -27.61 15.05 9.64
N SER A 240 -27.19 14.01 8.93
CA SER A 240 -27.94 13.50 7.79
C SER A 240 -27.79 11.98 7.81
N SER A 241 -28.78 11.37 8.44
CA SER A 241 -29.33 10.04 8.19
C SER A 241 -29.01 9.48 6.80
N PHE A 242 -27.82 8.92 6.65
CA PHE A 242 -27.48 8.01 5.55
C PHE A 242 -26.86 6.77 6.17
N GLN A 243 -27.68 5.98 6.88
CA GLN A 243 -27.36 4.58 7.14
C GLN A 243 -27.58 3.81 5.84
N VAL A 244 -26.66 3.98 4.88
CA VAL A 244 -26.66 3.16 3.67
C VAL A 244 -26.31 1.74 4.12
N PRO A 245 -27.14 0.73 3.80
CA PRO A 245 -26.80 -0.64 4.13
C PRO A 245 -25.53 -1.04 3.37
N HIS A 246 -24.48 -1.42 4.10
CA HIS A 246 -23.20 -1.83 3.53
C HIS A 246 -22.99 -3.32 3.75
N VAL A 247 -22.71 -4.04 2.65
CA VAL A 247 -22.39 -5.46 2.65
C VAL A 247 -20.96 -5.63 2.12
N ILE A 248 -20.07 -6.17 2.93
CA ILE A 248 -18.71 -6.57 2.55
C ILE A 248 -18.68 -8.08 2.49
N GLU A 249 -18.25 -8.64 1.36
CA GLU A 249 -18.14 -10.08 1.16
C GLU A 249 -16.71 -10.44 0.70
N ILE A 250 -16.04 -11.32 1.45
CA ILE A 250 -14.70 -11.83 1.18
C ILE A 250 -14.82 -13.35 0.97
N LYS A 251 -14.37 -13.83 -0.20
CA LYS A 251 -14.39 -15.25 -0.56
C LYS A 251 -13.00 -15.72 -0.98
N LEU A 252 -12.36 -16.52 -0.14
CA LEU A 252 -11.07 -17.16 -0.41
C LEU A 252 -11.31 -18.64 -0.69
N ARG A 253 -11.50 -18.99 -1.97
CA ARG A 253 -11.75 -20.38 -2.38
C ARG A 253 -10.53 -21.26 -2.22
N GLU A 254 -9.35 -20.73 -2.51
CA GLU A 254 -8.07 -21.44 -2.43
C GLU A 254 -7.53 -21.53 -0.98
N GLY A 255 -8.12 -20.77 -0.05
CA GLY A 255 -7.80 -20.87 1.37
C GLY A 255 -6.57 -20.08 1.82
N ILE A 256 -6.16 -20.33 3.06
CA ILE A 256 -4.98 -19.77 3.71
C ILE A 256 -4.21 -20.93 4.37
N GLY A 257 -2.90 -21.01 4.11
CA GLY A 257 -1.98 -21.97 4.73
C GLY A 257 -1.05 -21.28 5.73
N ILE A 258 -0.79 -21.95 6.85
CA ILE A 258 0.10 -21.50 7.93
C ILE A 258 1.10 -22.62 8.20
N SER A 259 2.39 -22.32 8.10
CA SER A 259 3.49 -23.23 8.43
C SER A 259 4.15 -22.80 9.73
N ILE A 260 4.28 -23.73 10.68
CA ILE A 260 5.11 -23.55 11.87
C ILE A 260 6.48 -24.16 11.57
N VAL A 261 7.51 -23.34 11.69
CA VAL A 261 8.91 -23.72 11.42
C VAL A 261 9.76 -23.54 12.67
N ASP A 262 10.79 -24.38 12.81
CA ASP A 262 11.78 -24.25 13.87
C ASP A 262 12.95 -23.32 13.48
N TRP A 263 13.96 -23.24 14.34
CA TRP A 263 15.18 -22.44 14.10
C TRP A 263 16.11 -23.03 13.03
N THR A 264 15.89 -24.28 12.58
CA THR A 264 16.63 -24.96 11.50
C THR A 264 15.92 -24.89 10.14
N PRO A 265 15.16 -23.81 9.92
CA PRO A 265 14.07 -23.73 8.94
C PRO A 265 13.28 -25.02 8.61
N GLN A 266 13.14 -25.96 9.55
CA GLN A 266 12.38 -27.17 9.33
C GLN A 266 10.90 -26.91 9.61
N GLU A 267 10.03 -27.28 8.66
CA GLU A 267 8.58 -27.22 8.86
C GLU A 267 8.14 -28.36 9.78
N LEU A 268 7.50 -27.99 10.90
CA LEU A 268 7.01 -28.92 11.92
C LEU A 268 5.53 -29.25 11.71
N LEU A 269 4.73 -28.22 11.41
CA LEU A 269 3.27 -28.31 11.29
C LEU A 269 2.79 -27.43 10.13
N TYR A 270 1.94 -27.98 9.28
CA TYR A 270 1.22 -27.21 8.27
C TYR A 270 -0.27 -27.21 8.56
N VAL A 271 -0.90 -26.05 8.63
CA VAL A 271 -2.34 -25.88 8.81
C VAL A 271 -2.92 -25.18 7.59
N LEU A 272 -3.95 -25.76 6.99
CA LEU A 272 -4.63 -25.23 5.82
C LEU A 272 -6.11 -25.04 6.12
N ALA A 273 -6.63 -23.84 5.86
CA ALA A 273 -8.05 -23.52 5.92
C ALA A 273 -8.55 -23.15 4.53
N GLU A 274 -9.48 -23.93 3.98
CA GLU A 274 -10.00 -23.78 2.61
C GLU A 274 -11.46 -23.35 2.62
N ASP A 275 -11.94 -22.80 1.48
CA ASP A 275 -13.31 -22.35 1.30
C ASP A 275 -13.74 -21.35 2.41
N ILE A 276 -12.94 -20.30 2.62
CA ILE A 276 -13.23 -19.27 3.62
C ILE A 276 -14.18 -18.23 2.99
N SER A 277 -15.30 -17.98 3.64
CA SER A 277 -16.25 -16.93 3.28
C SER A 277 -16.55 -16.09 4.50
N ALA A 278 -16.21 -14.80 4.45
CA ALA A 278 -16.54 -13.82 5.47
C ALA A 278 -17.47 -12.76 4.88
N GLU A 279 -18.54 -12.45 5.59
CA GLU A 279 -19.51 -11.46 5.19
C GLU A 279 -19.85 -10.56 6.37
N ARG A 280 -19.84 -9.24 6.14
CA ARG A 280 -20.26 -8.24 7.10
C ARG A 280 -21.38 -7.43 6.50
N ARG A 281 -22.53 -7.38 7.17
CA ARG A 281 -23.69 -6.56 6.80
C ARG A 281 -23.98 -5.56 7.89
N VAL A 282 -24.12 -4.30 7.52
CA VAL A 282 -24.61 -3.25 8.42
C VAL A 282 -25.93 -2.74 7.87
N GLU A 283 -27.00 -2.87 8.64
CA GLU A 283 -28.35 -2.43 8.26
C GLU A 283 -29.02 -1.79 9.49
N HIS A 284 -29.61 -0.60 9.34
CA HIS A 284 -30.43 0.06 10.37
C HIS A 284 -29.79 0.12 11.77
N GLY A 285 -28.48 0.45 11.85
CA GLY A 285 -27.75 0.56 13.12
C GLY A 285 -27.37 -0.79 13.74
N ARG A 286 -27.59 -1.91 13.04
CA ARG A 286 -27.21 -3.26 13.44
C ARG A 286 -26.13 -3.81 12.52
N GLU A 287 -25.12 -4.44 13.11
CA GLU A 287 -24.04 -5.13 12.41
C GLU A 287 -24.19 -6.64 12.58
N ASN A 288 -24.17 -7.35 11.46
CA ASN A 288 -24.12 -8.80 11.39
C ASN A 288 -22.82 -9.21 10.70
N VAL A 289 -21.97 -9.96 11.38
CA VAL A 289 -20.75 -10.55 10.84
C VAL A 289 -20.95 -12.05 10.77
N SER A 290 -20.65 -12.66 9.63
CA SER A 290 -20.63 -14.11 9.46
C SER A 290 -19.32 -14.55 8.85
N LEU A 291 -18.75 -15.62 9.38
CA LEU A 291 -17.53 -16.26 8.91
C LEU A 291 -17.84 -17.74 8.75
N SER A 292 -17.42 -18.32 7.65
CA SER A 292 -17.50 -19.75 7.41
C SER A 292 -16.21 -20.25 6.81
N ILE A 293 -15.78 -21.43 7.26
CA ILE A 293 -14.58 -22.12 6.77
C ILE A 293 -15.03 -23.50 6.33
N GLY A 294 -14.84 -23.82 5.06
CA GLY A 294 -15.34 -25.09 4.49
C GLY A 294 -14.55 -26.31 4.94
N CYS A 295 -13.22 -26.20 5.03
CA CYS A 295 -12.32 -27.28 5.44
C CYS A 295 -11.15 -26.73 6.27
N ILE A 296 -10.75 -27.43 7.32
CA ILE A 296 -9.52 -27.17 8.07
C ILE A 296 -8.75 -28.47 8.16
N SER A 297 -7.50 -28.48 7.70
CA SER A 297 -6.58 -29.61 7.85
C SER A 297 -5.30 -29.18 8.54
N ALA A 298 -4.75 -30.06 9.37
CA ALA A 298 -3.46 -29.90 9.99
C ALA A 298 -2.63 -31.16 9.77
N ASP A 299 -1.44 -30.99 9.19
CA ASP A 299 -0.53 -32.05 8.79
C ASP A 299 0.78 -31.94 9.58
N ASN A 300 1.24 -33.06 10.14
CA ASN A 300 2.54 -33.15 10.78
C ASN A 300 3.61 -33.32 9.71
N GLN A 301 4.55 -32.37 9.65
CA GLN A 301 5.61 -32.33 8.63
C GLN A 301 6.91 -32.98 9.12
N LEU A 302 6.94 -33.53 10.34
CA LEU A 302 8.10 -34.26 10.86
C LEU A 302 8.39 -35.53 10.05
N TRP A 303 9.68 -35.77 9.82
CA TRP A 303 10.16 -36.98 9.17
C TRP A 303 9.81 -38.21 10.01
N VAL A 304 9.16 -39.22 9.41
CA VAL A 304 8.80 -40.51 10.06
C VAL A 304 7.69 -40.40 11.12
N THR A 305 6.91 -39.31 11.14
CA THR A 305 5.74 -39.23 12.04
C THR A 305 4.74 -40.39 11.81
N PRO A 306 4.25 -41.03 12.88
CA PRO A 306 3.17 -42.02 12.77
C PRO A 306 1.82 -41.38 12.39
N TYR A 307 1.70 -40.05 12.48
CA TYR A 307 0.48 -39.30 12.23
C TYR A 307 0.70 -38.10 11.28
N PRO A 308 0.95 -38.34 9.98
CA PRO A 308 1.20 -37.28 9.00
C PRO A 308 0.01 -36.34 8.82
N VAL A 309 -1.22 -36.82 9.08
CA VAL A 309 -2.42 -36.01 9.13
C VAL A 309 -2.92 -36.00 10.57
N LEU A 310 -2.78 -34.86 11.25
CA LEU A 310 -3.16 -34.67 12.64
C LEU A 310 -4.65 -34.44 12.78
N MET A 311 -5.23 -33.69 11.85
CA MET A 311 -6.63 -33.28 11.91
C MET A 311 -7.16 -32.95 10.53
N LYS A 312 -8.42 -33.32 10.28
CA LYS A 312 -9.19 -32.83 9.14
C LYS A 312 -10.66 -32.66 9.51
N ILE A 313 -11.18 -31.45 9.34
CA ILE A 313 -12.51 -31.03 9.76
C ILE A 313 -13.20 -30.35 8.56
N GLY A 314 -14.52 -30.48 8.44
CA GLY A 314 -15.28 -29.97 7.29
C GLY A 314 -15.45 -31.01 6.19
N ARG A 315 -15.73 -30.57 4.95
CA ARG A 315 -16.31 -31.41 3.87
C ARG A 315 -15.74 -32.84 3.81
N ARG A 316 -16.54 -33.81 4.29
CA ARG A 316 -16.41 -35.23 3.92
C ARG A 316 -16.73 -35.38 2.43
N LEU A 317 -15.71 -35.42 1.59
CA LEU A 317 -15.82 -36.09 0.30
C LEU A 317 -15.99 -37.58 0.57
N GLN A 318 -17.24 -38.04 0.59
CA GLN A 318 -17.53 -39.45 0.39
C GLN A 318 -17.02 -39.84 -1.01
N ASN A 319 -15.81 -40.38 -1.08
CA ASN A 319 -15.50 -41.41 -2.05
C ASN A 319 -16.32 -42.65 -1.67
N SER A 320 -17.59 -42.64 -2.04
CA SER A 320 -18.47 -43.80 -1.99
C SER A 320 -18.84 -44.17 -3.43
N GLN A 321 -17.83 -44.58 -4.21
CA GLN A 321 -18.05 -45.62 -5.20
C GLN A 321 -17.83 -46.95 -4.47
N ARG A 322 -18.83 -47.84 -4.53
CA ARG A 322 -19.01 -49.07 -3.73
C ARG A 322 -19.74 -48.84 -2.41
N ASP A 323 -21.04 -48.59 -2.51
CA ASP A 323 -22.06 -49.43 -1.84
C ASP A 323 -23.44 -48.85 -2.14
N SER A 324 -23.89 -49.17 -3.35
CA SER A 324 -25.25 -48.98 -3.81
C SER A 324 -26.09 -50.13 -3.27
N ALA A 325 -26.74 -49.97 -2.13
CA ALA A 325 -28.09 -50.48 -1.84
C ALA A 325 -28.40 -50.34 -0.34
N LEU A 326 -29.57 -49.77 -0.03
CA LEU A 326 -30.22 -49.77 1.29
C LEU A 326 -29.60 -48.84 2.35
N VAL A 327 -29.88 -47.53 2.30
CA VAL A 327 -30.30 -46.72 3.47
C VAL A 327 -30.90 -45.40 2.95
N GLY A 328 -32.04 -45.01 3.52
CA GLY A 328 -32.93 -43.97 3.02
C GLY A 328 -32.35 -42.56 2.91
N LYS A 329 -33.08 -41.73 2.14
CA LYS A 329 -32.89 -40.31 1.88
C LYS A 329 -32.80 -39.47 3.17
N ARG A 330 -31.63 -39.45 3.83
CA ARG A 330 -31.24 -38.35 4.73
C ARG A 330 -30.48 -37.33 3.89
N ARG A 331 -31.03 -36.12 3.77
CA ARG A 331 -30.37 -34.95 3.16
C ARG A 331 -28.97 -34.83 3.76
N LYS A 332 -27.93 -35.11 2.97
CA LYS A 332 -26.53 -34.88 3.34
C LYS A 332 -26.35 -33.38 3.55
N ARG A 333 -26.44 -32.92 4.81
CA ARG A 333 -26.07 -31.55 5.17
C ARG A 333 -24.56 -31.43 4.93
N ARG A 334 -24.18 -30.49 4.05
CA ARG A 334 -22.79 -30.06 3.90
C ARG A 334 -22.44 -29.33 5.19
N HIS A 335 -21.59 -29.91 6.02
CA HIS A 335 -21.09 -29.24 7.21
C HIS A 335 -19.78 -28.53 6.83
N ASN A 336 -19.75 -27.22 7.04
CA ASN A 336 -18.52 -26.43 7.02
C ASN A 336 -17.71 -26.79 8.27
N ALA A 337 -16.39 -26.73 8.18
CA ALA A 337 -15.52 -27.03 9.31
C ALA A 337 -15.83 -26.13 10.51
N MET A 338 -16.09 -24.85 10.24
CA MET A 338 -16.44 -23.86 11.24
C MET A 338 -17.42 -22.84 10.63
N ASN A 339 -18.40 -22.42 11.41
CA ASN A 339 -19.16 -21.19 11.15
C ASN A 339 -19.20 -20.35 12.41
N MET A 340 -19.11 -19.04 12.24
CA MET A 340 -19.20 -18.06 13.30
C MET A 340 -20.15 -16.96 12.83
N SER A 341 -21.10 -16.56 13.67
CA SER A 341 -21.97 -15.42 13.43
C SER A 341 -22.03 -14.54 14.67
N LEU A 342 -21.94 -13.23 14.45
CA LEU A 342 -22.02 -12.20 15.46
C LEU A 342 -23.04 -11.16 15.01
N SER A 343 -24.00 -10.85 15.86
CA SER A 343 -24.96 -9.76 15.65
C SER A 343 -24.86 -8.78 16.81
N ARG A 344 -24.66 -7.49 16.53
CA ARG A 344 -24.59 -6.44 17.55
C ARG A 344 -25.15 -5.11 17.07
N ASP A 345 -25.53 -4.25 18.00
CA ASP A 345 -25.91 -2.88 17.67
C ASP A 345 -24.68 -1.96 17.57
N LEU A 346 -24.73 -1.02 16.63
CA LEU A 346 -23.72 0.01 16.41
C LEU A 346 -24.06 1.31 17.15
N ASP A 347 -25.36 1.59 17.37
CA ASP A 347 -25.84 2.80 18.04
C ASP A 347 -26.21 2.52 19.50
N SER A 348 -25.24 2.41 20.41
CA SER A 348 -25.50 2.48 21.85
C SER A 348 -25.55 3.94 22.32
N GLY A 349 -26.55 4.68 21.83
CA GLY A 349 -26.79 6.11 22.08
C GLY A 349 -27.14 6.51 23.52
N GLY A 350 -26.49 5.93 24.53
CA GLY A 350 -26.70 6.32 25.94
C GLY A 350 -25.84 5.60 26.97
N ASN A 351 -25.10 4.55 26.60
CA ASN A 351 -24.29 3.77 27.56
C ASN A 351 -22.82 3.81 27.16
N ASP A 352 -22.11 4.84 27.63
CA ASP A 352 -20.68 4.89 27.97
C ASP A 352 -19.72 3.88 27.29
N GLY A 353 -19.75 3.79 25.95
CA GLY A 353 -18.86 2.93 25.16
C GLY A 353 -19.15 1.42 25.21
N LEU A 354 -20.31 0.99 25.73
CA LEU A 354 -20.70 -0.42 25.77
C LEU A 354 -21.37 -0.85 24.46
N ALA A 355 -20.89 -1.93 23.85
CA ALA A 355 -21.50 -2.54 22.67
C ALA A 355 -22.39 -3.73 23.09
N LEU A 356 -23.68 -3.68 22.72
CA LEU A 356 -24.62 -4.76 22.99
C LEU A 356 -24.52 -5.85 21.91
N ILE A 357 -24.07 -7.03 22.29
CA ILE A 357 -24.07 -8.22 21.44
C ILE A 357 -25.41 -8.92 21.62
N HIS A 358 -26.18 -9.04 20.54
CA HIS A 358 -27.46 -9.74 20.53
C HIS A 358 -27.30 -11.25 20.40
N ASP A 359 -26.38 -11.64 19.52
CA ASP A 359 -26.16 -13.03 19.18
C ASP A 359 -24.70 -13.27 18.86
N PHE A 360 -24.17 -14.37 19.37
CA PHE A 360 -22.82 -14.81 19.12
C PHE A 360 -22.80 -16.33 19.09
N ASP A 361 -22.79 -16.86 17.88
CA ASP A 361 -22.83 -18.29 17.63
C ASP A 361 -21.52 -18.73 16.99
N ILE A 362 -20.87 -19.71 17.61
CA ILE A 362 -19.77 -20.45 17.01
C ILE A 362 -20.18 -21.90 16.92
N SER A 363 -20.14 -22.45 15.72
CA SER A 363 -20.37 -23.86 15.45
C SER A 363 -19.16 -24.45 14.73
N MET A 364 -18.72 -25.62 15.16
CA MET A 364 -17.59 -26.32 14.56
C MET A 364 -17.92 -27.80 14.48
N ASP A 365 -17.45 -28.46 13.43
CA ASP A 365 -17.50 -29.91 13.35
C ASP A 365 -16.63 -30.56 14.44
N PRO A 366 -17.00 -31.74 14.98
CA PRO A 366 -16.24 -32.38 16.06
C PRO A 366 -14.77 -32.56 15.72
N LEU A 367 -13.91 -32.07 16.60
CA LEU A 367 -12.46 -32.10 16.44
C LEU A 367 -11.90 -33.44 16.89
N ASN A 368 -11.28 -34.17 15.96
CA ASN A 368 -10.48 -35.35 16.26
C ASN A 368 -9.04 -35.01 15.94
N LEU A 369 -8.25 -34.78 16.98
CA LEU A 369 -6.83 -34.49 16.89
C LEU A 369 -6.04 -35.75 17.22
N LYS A 370 -5.13 -36.12 16.34
CA LYS A 370 -4.08 -37.09 16.66
C LYS A 370 -2.92 -36.32 17.26
N VAL A 371 -2.44 -36.77 18.41
CA VAL A 371 -1.30 -36.14 19.10
C VAL A 371 -0.08 -37.01 18.86
N ASP A 372 1.00 -36.37 18.42
CA ASP A 372 2.32 -36.97 18.29
C ASP A 372 3.22 -36.38 19.38
N ALA A 373 3.83 -37.24 20.20
CA ALA A 373 4.65 -36.81 21.33
C ALA A 373 5.92 -36.08 20.87
N GLU A 374 6.49 -36.47 19.73
CA GLU A 374 7.68 -35.80 19.17
C GLU A 374 7.33 -34.38 18.72
N LEU A 375 6.21 -34.19 18.03
CA LEU A 375 5.72 -32.86 17.65
C LEU A 375 5.41 -31.99 18.88
N PHE A 376 4.80 -32.57 19.91
CA PHE A 376 4.47 -31.87 21.13
C PHE A 376 5.73 -31.37 21.87
N GLU A 377 6.77 -32.18 21.95
CA GLU A 377 8.08 -31.78 22.51
C GLU A 377 8.69 -30.57 21.79
N PHE A 378 8.62 -30.51 20.45
CA PHE A 378 9.11 -29.36 19.70
C PHE A 378 8.31 -28.09 19.98
N LEU A 379 6.98 -28.19 19.95
CA LEU A 379 6.10 -27.04 20.22
C LEU A 379 6.25 -26.52 21.65
N TRP A 380 6.41 -27.42 22.63
CA TRP A 380 6.60 -27.06 24.03
C TRP A 380 7.93 -26.32 24.25
N LYS A 381 9.03 -26.79 23.64
CA LYS A 381 10.34 -26.11 23.76
C LYS A 381 10.35 -24.72 23.13
N MET A 382 9.55 -24.49 22.08
CA MET A 382 9.38 -23.14 21.51
C MET A 382 8.70 -22.16 22.49
N GLU A 383 7.85 -22.65 23.40
CA GLU A 383 7.19 -21.83 24.40
C GLU A 383 8.15 -21.47 25.56
N ASP A 384 9.00 -22.42 25.98
CA ASP A 384 10.00 -22.18 27.04
C ASP A 384 11.14 -21.24 26.63
N ASP A 385 11.58 -21.24 25.36
CA ASP A 385 12.61 -20.32 24.84
C ASP A 385 12.08 -18.87 24.60
N SER A 386 10.80 -18.60 24.90
CA SER A 386 10.22 -17.26 24.82
C SER A 386 10.36 -16.43 26.10
N GLY A 387 11.01 -16.98 27.14
CA GLY A 387 11.27 -16.32 28.42
C GLY A 387 12.60 -15.56 28.50
N ASP A 388 12.71 -14.41 27.80
CA ASP A 388 13.68 -13.30 27.94
C ASP A 388 15.22 -13.61 27.92
N PRO A 389 16.07 -12.65 27.52
CA PRO A 389 17.35 -12.84 26.82
C PRO A 389 18.53 -13.44 27.60
#